data_AF-A0A3D5TIL0-F1
#
_entry.id   AF-A0A3D5TIL0-F1
#
_cell.length_a   1.000
_cell.length_b   1.000
_cell.length_c   1.000
_cell.angle_alpha   90.00
_cell.angle_beta   90.00
_cell.angle_gamma   90.00
#
_symmetry.space_group_name_H-M   'P 1'
#
loop_
_entity.id
_entity.type
_entity.pdbx_description
1 polymer ?
#
loop_
_entity_poly.entity_id
_entity_poly.type
_entity_poly.pdbx_seq_one_letter_code
_entity_poly.pdbx_strand_id
1 'polypeptide(L)'
;MEGLFLIFKFENGRFVLKRIIKCVAAFLLALVLCLCLLPTTAFAASKQVYIWNFPLSDDTLRTSGKWGHGALNLRFGYHVAAGNYTQFRCLDSWQGEVAYCIEPGVPQKNYDSLTDHDDTWWDRMTLPAGHPLTPREVQRLIGRVMSYGYHGSIGGGWWADVEATAEKMAWAYATQILIWEVVVGERDSSFYHIDVKSMGYNEALERVDSTHPLRSKILSYYNSIVTSVQTHSKRPSFCGSLPSNAGVLELAWDGSKFVDSITDTNGMLGKYSFRCKDADLTFSKKGNVLTISTEKPIPKAVTVVGSKDGTTRAGVVVWGDGVWGPSGGIQDVVTYSASVRDPVTAYLKIKTAAIPGKVTVKKVDAEGVPLSGIGFMLESSADQVNWKKVSTEKTGSDGSVCWEDLTADGSTYYRVTEVQAAEGMTLLTEPLFLGTLDAGSHDITITACNNAGFALPFTGGAGFTTYILFAALMLGMGVYFCKKSTTKKEN
;
A
#
# COMPACT_ATOMS: atom_id res chain seq x y z
N MET A 1 0.40 -44.85 -49.68
CA MET A 1 -0.37 -46.10 -49.49
C MET A 1 0.18 -46.80 -48.27
N GLU A 2 -0.38 -46.54 -47.09
CA GLU A 2 -0.49 -47.50 -45.98
C GLU A 2 -1.78 -47.11 -45.26
N GLY A 3 -2.77 -48.00 -45.30
CA GLY A 3 -4.14 -47.71 -44.91
C GLY A 3 -4.32 -47.79 -43.40
N LEU A 4 -4.81 -46.72 -42.79
CA LEU A 4 -5.24 -46.70 -41.40
C LEU A 4 -6.61 -47.42 -41.30
N PHE A 5 -6.59 -48.70 -40.96
CA PHE A 5 -7.79 -49.47 -40.63
C PHE A 5 -8.39 -48.95 -39.30
N LEU A 6 -9.50 -48.22 -39.37
CA LEU A 6 -10.32 -47.84 -38.22
C LEU A 6 -11.27 -48.99 -37.87
N ILE A 7 -10.91 -49.77 -36.84
CA ILE A 7 -11.82 -50.76 -36.24
C ILE A 7 -12.81 -50.01 -35.35
N PHE A 8 -14.08 -49.93 -35.78
CA PHE A 8 -15.19 -49.44 -34.96
C PHE A 8 -15.72 -50.58 -34.08
N LYS A 9 -15.41 -50.57 -32.78
CA LYS A 9 -16.02 -51.49 -31.82
C LYS A 9 -17.42 -50.96 -31.43
N PHE A 10 -18.46 -51.73 -31.73
CA PHE A 10 -19.84 -51.47 -31.34
C PHE A 10 -20.09 -52.00 -29.92
N GLU A 11 -20.39 -51.13 -28.96
CA GLU A 11 -20.96 -51.53 -27.66
C GLU A 11 -22.05 -50.51 -27.28
N ASN A 12 -23.29 -51.01 -27.13
CA ASN A 12 -24.44 -50.33 -26.50
C ASN A 12 -24.77 -48.90 -26.97
N GLY A 13 -25.01 -48.72 -28.27
CA GLY A 13 -25.96 -47.74 -28.79
C GLY A 13 -25.68 -46.23 -28.57
N ARG A 14 -24.47 -45.82 -28.16
CA ARG A 14 -24.09 -44.40 -28.07
C ARG A 14 -22.76 -44.15 -28.78
N PHE A 15 -22.76 -43.23 -29.75
CA PHE A 15 -21.55 -42.70 -30.36
C PHE A 15 -20.58 -42.21 -29.28
N VAL A 16 -19.35 -42.73 -29.27
CA VAL A 16 -18.24 -42.23 -28.43
C VAL A 16 -17.69 -40.92 -29.04
N LEU A 17 -18.57 -39.93 -29.24
CA LEU A 17 -18.19 -38.63 -29.79
C LEU A 17 -17.42 -37.77 -28.76
N LYS A 18 -17.63 -38.02 -27.46
CA LYS A 18 -16.98 -37.28 -26.37
C LYS A 18 -15.47 -37.49 -26.27
N ARG A 19 -14.94 -38.64 -26.70
CA ARG A 19 -13.50 -38.93 -26.60
C ARG A 19 -12.73 -38.32 -27.78
N ILE A 20 -13.33 -38.33 -28.98
CA ILE A 20 -12.77 -37.73 -30.19
C ILE A 20 -12.72 -36.19 -30.06
N ILE A 21 -13.79 -35.55 -29.58
CA ILE A 21 -13.81 -34.10 -29.35
C ILE A 21 -12.74 -33.68 -28.33
N LYS A 22 -12.54 -34.47 -27.27
CA LYS A 22 -11.49 -34.20 -26.27
C LYS A 22 -10.07 -34.37 -26.84
N CYS A 23 -9.84 -35.37 -27.69
CA CYS A 23 -8.54 -35.56 -28.35
C CYS A 23 -8.26 -34.46 -29.38
N VAL A 24 -9.25 -34.04 -30.17
CA VAL A 24 -9.10 -32.93 -31.13
C VAL A 24 -8.88 -31.60 -30.42
N ALA A 25 -9.62 -31.33 -29.33
CA ALA A 25 -9.42 -30.13 -28.52
C ALA A 25 -8.03 -30.11 -27.84
N ALA A 26 -7.57 -31.25 -27.31
CA ALA A 26 -6.23 -31.37 -26.72
C ALA A 26 -5.13 -31.19 -27.77
N PHE A 27 -5.31 -31.71 -28.98
CA PHE A 27 -4.37 -31.54 -30.08
C PHE A 27 -4.32 -30.09 -30.57
N LEU A 28 -5.47 -29.41 -30.68
CA LEU A 28 -5.52 -27.98 -30.99
C LEU A 28 -4.88 -27.13 -29.88
N LEU A 29 -5.12 -27.44 -28.61
CA LEU A 29 -4.46 -26.74 -27.50
C LEU A 29 -2.94 -26.95 -27.51
N ALA A 30 -2.47 -28.17 -27.79
CA ALA A 30 -1.05 -28.49 -27.90
C ALA A 30 -0.42 -27.80 -29.12
N LEU A 31 -1.12 -27.73 -30.25
CA LEU A 31 -0.68 -27.00 -31.44
C LEU A 31 -0.59 -25.49 -31.17
N VAL A 32 -1.58 -24.91 -30.48
CA VAL A 32 -1.55 -23.50 -30.04
C VAL A 32 -0.38 -23.27 -29.07
N LEU A 33 -0.15 -24.17 -28.11
CA LEU A 33 1.01 -24.08 -27.22
C LEU A 33 2.33 -24.17 -28.00
N CYS A 34 2.45 -25.08 -28.96
CA CYS A 34 3.63 -25.21 -29.81
C CYS A 34 3.83 -23.99 -30.71
N LEU A 35 2.75 -23.39 -31.23
CA LEU A 35 2.80 -22.14 -32.00
C LEU A 35 3.17 -20.93 -31.13
N CYS A 36 2.76 -20.91 -29.85
CA CYS A 36 3.19 -19.91 -28.86
C CYS A 36 4.64 -20.09 -28.39
N LEU A 37 5.22 -21.28 -28.59
CA LEU A 37 6.62 -21.61 -28.28
C LEU A 37 7.55 -21.48 -29.50
N LEU A 38 7.01 -21.20 -30.69
CA LEU A 38 7.85 -20.80 -31.82
C LEU A 38 8.46 -19.44 -31.49
N PRO A 39 9.79 -19.28 -31.50
CA PRO A 39 10.42 -17.99 -31.31
C PRO A 39 9.97 -17.09 -32.45
N THR A 40 9.08 -16.13 -32.17
CA THR A 40 8.85 -15.01 -33.07
C THR A 40 10.14 -14.22 -33.09
N THR A 41 10.95 -14.39 -34.12
CA THR A 41 12.00 -13.43 -34.43
C THR A 41 11.29 -12.12 -34.76
N ALA A 42 11.16 -11.23 -33.78
CA ALA A 42 10.75 -9.87 -34.04
C ALA A 42 11.84 -9.29 -34.95
N PHE A 43 11.49 -9.00 -36.21
CA PHE A 43 12.38 -8.22 -37.05
C PHE A 43 12.49 -6.84 -36.42
N ALA A 44 13.71 -6.39 -36.14
CA ALA A 44 13.96 -5.03 -35.68
C ALA A 44 13.34 -4.05 -36.70
N ALA A 45 12.45 -3.19 -36.24
CA ALA A 45 11.89 -2.14 -37.06
C ALA A 45 13.01 -1.16 -37.41
N SER A 46 13.08 -0.74 -38.67
CA SER A 46 14.01 0.30 -39.10
C SER A 46 13.26 1.57 -39.46
N LYS A 47 13.76 2.70 -38.98
CA LYS A 47 13.17 4.02 -39.17
C LYS A 47 14.16 5.04 -39.69
N GLN A 48 13.67 5.97 -40.50
CA GLN A 48 14.50 7.07 -41.03
C GLN A 48 14.40 8.32 -40.18
N VAL A 49 15.52 9.01 -40.00
CA VAL A 49 15.60 10.28 -39.25
C VAL A 49 15.18 11.46 -40.13
N TYR A 50 14.38 12.37 -39.56
CA TYR A 50 14.02 13.65 -40.15
C TYR A 50 14.37 14.77 -39.16
N ILE A 51 15.15 15.76 -39.59
CA ILE A 51 15.74 16.82 -38.77
C ILE A 51 15.17 18.18 -39.18
N TRP A 52 14.52 18.83 -38.22
CA TRP A 52 14.06 20.22 -38.34
C TRP A 52 15.05 21.17 -37.68
N ASN A 53 15.52 22.17 -38.42
CA ASN A 53 16.36 23.25 -37.91
C ASN A 53 15.55 24.55 -37.91
N PHE A 54 15.33 25.13 -36.73
CA PHE A 54 14.66 26.41 -36.55
C PHE A 54 15.66 27.52 -36.27
N PRO A 55 15.42 28.75 -36.76
CA PRO A 55 14.17 29.21 -37.37
C PRO A 55 14.06 28.80 -38.84
N LEU A 56 12.83 28.66 -39.34
CA LEU A 56 12.60 28.50 -40.78
C LEU A 56 12.92 29.81 -41.52
N SER A 57 13.15 29.71 -42.83
CA SER A 57 13.65 30.84 -43.64
C SER A 57 12.76 32.10 -43.58
N ASP A 58 11.47 31.88 -43.43
CA ASP A 58 10.34 32.81 -43.45
C ASP A 58 9.72 33.05 -42.05
N ASP A 59 10.31 32.47 -40.99
CA ASP A 59 9.90 32.75 -39.62
C ASP A 59 10.27 34.19 -39.23
N THR A 60 9.28 34.98 -38.80
CA THR A 60 9.50 36.40 -38.48
C THR A 60 10.40 36.60 -37.27
N LEU A 61 10.57 35.58 -36.41
CA LEU A 61 11.49 35.60 -35.27
C LEU A 61 12.92 35.16 -35.62
N ARG A 62 13.21 34.89 -36.90
CA ARG A 62 14.53 34.44 -37.34
C ARG A 62 15.68 35.36 -36.92
N THR A 63 15.47 36.67 -36.93
CA THR A 63 16.47 37.68 -36.55
C THR A 63 16.28 38.23 -35.14
N SER A 64 15.31 37.72 -34.38
CA SER A 64 14.93 38.24 -33.05
C SER A 64 15.87 37.81 -31.92
N GLY A 65 16.90 37.02 -32.22
CA GLY A 65 17.84 36.49 -31.24
C GLY A 65 18.69 35.35 -31.78
N LYS A 66 19.55 34.78 -30.92
CA LYS A 66 20.34 33.60 -31.27
C LYS A 66 19.55 32.33 -31.06
N TRP A 67 19.34 31.60 -32.15
CA TRP A 67 18.64 30.31 -32.15
C TRP A 67 19.54 29.12 -31.80
N GLY A 68 20.85 29.25 -31.97
CA GLY A 68 21.81 28.22 -31.59
C GLY A 68 22.65 28.60 -30.38
N HIS A 69 23.80 27.96 -30.27
CA HIS A 69 24.70 28.08 -29.12
C HIS A 69 26.17 27.97 -29.57
N GLY A 70 27.09 28.43 -28.72
CA GLY A 70 28.53 28.19 -28.91
C GLY A 70 28.88 26.71 -28.75
N ALA A 71 30.16 26.36 -28.96
CA ALA A 71 30.62 25.00 -28.68
C ALA A 71 30.54 24.72 -27.16
N LEU A 72 30.05 23.54 -26.78
CA LEU A 72 29.86 23.15 -25.39
C LEU A 72 30.68 21.90 -25.09
N ASN A 73 31.54 21.98 -24.07
CA ASN A 73 32.24 20.83 -23.49
C ASN A 73 31.42 20.32 -22.30
N LEU A 74 30.60 19.30 -22.52
CA LEU A 74 29.79 18.68 -21.48
C LEU A 74 30.61 17.63 -20.74
N ARG A 75 30.07 17.13 -19.62
CA ARG A 75 30.71 16.08 -18.84
C ARG A 75 30.93 14.80 -19.65
N PHE A 76 31.87 13.98 -19.19
CA PHE A 76 32.13 12.64 -19.70
C PHE A 76 32.47 12.55 -21.20
N GLY A 77 33.12 13.57 -21.74
CA GLY A 77 33.65 13.56 -23.11
C GLY A 77 32.62 13.92 -24.19
N TYR A 78 31.39 14.25 -23.82
CA TYR A 78 30.40 14.76 -24.76
C TYR A 78 30.76 16.20 -25.19
N HIS A 79 30.85 16.42 -26.50
CA HIS A 79 31.17 17.73 -27.07
C HIS A 79 30.17 18.11 -28.15
N VAL A 80 29.49 19.23 -27.95
CA VAL A 80 28.49 19.73 -28.89
C VAL A 80 29.11 20.88 -29.69
N ALA A 81 29.18 20.71 -31.01
CA ALA A 81 29.67 21.76 -31.90
C ALA A 81 28.78 23.01 -31.85
N ALA A 82 29.38 24.17 -32.14
CA ALA A 82 28.64 25.42 -32.27
C ALA A 82 27.61 25.32 -33.41
N GLY A 83 26.45 25.93 -33.21
CA GLY A 83 25.36 25.96 -34.18
C GLY A 83 24.58 27.26 -34.11
N ASN A 84 23.79 27.55 -35.14
CA ASN A 84 22.96 28.75 -35.24
C ASN A 84 21.45 28.43 -35.31
N TYR A 85 21.06 27.22 -34.94
CA TYR A 85 19.68 26.72 -35.00
C TYR A 85 19.28 25.95 -33.75
N THR A 86 17.97 25.92 -33.47
CA THR A 86 17.33 24.98 -32.55
C THR A 86 16.87 23.77 -33.35
N GLN A 87 17.34 22.58 -32.97
CA GLN A 87 17.14 21.36 -33.74
C GLN A 87 16.15 20.40 -33.08
N PHE A 88 15.24 19.84 -33.88
CA PHE A 88 14.34 18.75 -33.49
C PHE A 88 14.46 17.58 -34.44
N ARG A 89 14.05 16.40 -33.99
CA ARG A 89 14.05 15.16 -34.78
C ARG A 89 12.67 14.53 -34.72
N CYS A 90 12.28 13.87 -35.80
CA CYS A 90 11.17 12.93 -35.86
C CYS A 90 11.59 11.72 -36.70
N LEU A 91 10.89 10.60 -36.51
CA LEU A 91 11.18 9.36 -37.25
C LEU A 91 10.10 9.08 -38.30
N ASP A 92 10.52 8.52 -39.44
CA ASP A 92 9.74 8.07 -40.62
C ASP A 92 8.96 9.13 -41.40
N SER A 93 8.77 10.33 -40.83
CA SER A 93 8.02 11.39 -41.47
C SER A 93 8.48 12.74 -40.96
N TRP A 94 8.47 13.74 -41.85
CA TRP A 94 8.59 15.16 -41.49
C TRP A 94 7.50 15.63 -40.51
N GLN A 95 6.42 14.86 -40.41
CA GLN A 95 5.28 15.09 -39.51
C GLN A 95 5.18 14.03 -38.39
N GLY A 96 6.28 13.30 -38.16
CA GLY A 96 6.33 12.19 -37.21
C GLY A 96 6.33 12.64 -35.75
N GLU A 97 6.20 11.66 -34.85
CA GLU A 97 6.42 11.86 -33.42
C GLU A 97 7.84 12.41 -33.18
N VAL A 98 7.97 13.32 -32.22
CA VAL A 98 9.28 13.81 -31.79
C VAL A 98 10.16 12.66 -31.30
N ALA A 99 11.43 12.69 -31.70
CA ALA A 99 12.47 11.83 -31.18
C ALA A 99 13.53 12.68 -30.49
N TYR A 100 14.06 12.19 -29.38
CA TYR A 100 15.02 12.90 -28.56
C TYR A 100 16.38 12.25 -28.62
N CYS A 101 17.40 13.02 -28.98
CA CYS A 101 18.78 12.57 -28.94
C CYS A 101 19.18 12.15 -27.52
N ILE A 102 19.89 11.02 -27.41
CA ILE A 102 20.50 10.54 -26.18
C ILE A 102 22.04 10.51 -26.25
N GLU A 103 22.66 11.08 -27.27
CA GLU A 103 24.13 11.15 -27.39
C GLU A 103 24.60 12.54 -27.84
N PRO A 104 24.74 13.49 -26.90
CA PRO A 104 25.08 14.87 -27.21
C PRO A 104 26.39 14.98 -28.00
N GLY A 105 26.32 15.55 -29.21
CA GLY A 105 27.52 15.77 -30.04
C GLY A 105 27.84 14.69 -31.06
N VAL A 106 27.21 13.51 -30.97
CA VAL A 106 27.31 12.48 -32.01
C VAL A 106 26.58 12.97 -33.29
N PRO A 107 27.15 12.76 -34.49
CA PRO A 107 26.54 13.25 -35.73
C PRO A 107 25.25 12.49 -36.08
N GLN A 108 24.32 13.19 -36.71
CA GLN A 108 23.12 12.62 -37.32
C GLN A 108 22.74 13.44 -38.56
N LYS A 109 22.27 12.77 -39.60
CA LYS A 109 21.85 13.37 -40.87
C LYS A 109 20.39 13.01 -41.16
N ASN A 110 19.78 13.82 -42.02
CA ASN A 110 18.49 13.47 -42.60
C ASN A 110 18.61 12.13 -43.35
N TYR A 111 17.60 11.30 -43.16
CA TYR A 111 17.44 9.96 -43.75
C TYR A 111 18.43 8.90 -43.26
N ASP A 112 19.18 9.18 -42.18
CA ASP A 112 19.91 8.12 -41.47
C ASP A 112 18.92 7.03 -41.01
N SER A 113 19.30 5.77 -41.18
CA SER A 113 18.47 4.61 -40.88
C SER A 113 18.84 4.07 -39.50
N LEU A 114 17.89 4.07 -38.57
CA LEU A 114 18.06 3.58 -37.21
C LEU A 114 17.25 2.29 -37.03
N THR A 115 17.74 1.38 -36.19
CA THR A 115 17.00 0.18 -35.79
C THR A 115 16.51 0.34 -34.35
N ASP A 116 15.32 -0.18 -34.05
CA ASP A 116 14.85 -0.24 -32.67
C ASP A 116 15.68 -1.22 -31.83
N HIS A 117 15.74 -0.91 -30.55
CA HIS A 117 16.35 -1.77 -29.55
C HIS A 117 15.35 -2.07 -28.43
N ASP A 118 15.38 -3.31 -27.94
CA ASP A 118 14.52 -3.74 -26.85
C ASP A 118 14.93 -3.15 -25.49
N ASP A 119 14.14 -3.42 -24.45
CA ASP A 119 14.39 -2.90 -23.10
C ASP A 119 15.73 -3.36 -22.50
N THR A 120 16.30 -4.48 -22.99
CA THR A 120 17.59 -5.00 -22.51
C THR A 120 18.78 -4.19 -23.04
N TRP A 121 18.57 -3.29 -24.01
CA TRP A 121 19.57 -2.33 -24.47
C TRP A 121 20.13 -1.50 -23.31
N TRP A 122 19.26 -1.05 -22.39
CA TRP A 122 19.67 -0.27 -21.23
C TRP A 122 20.56 -1.05 -20.25
N ASP A 123 20.48 -2.38 -20.23
CA ASP A 123 21.38 -3.21 -19.39
C ASP A 123 22.79 -3.30 -19.96
N ARG A 124 22.94 -3.11 -21.27
CA ARG A 124 24.23 -3.15 -21.98
C ARG A 124 24.87 -1.77 -22.12
N MET A 125 24.11 -0.71 -21.87
CA MET A 125 24.59 0.66 -21.87
C MET A 125 25.74 0.81 -20.86
N THR A 126 26.92 1.17 -21.35
CA THR A 126 28.08 1.44 -20.50
C THR A 126 28.15 2.92 -20.19
N LEU A 127 28.05 3.27 -18.90
CA LEU A 127 28.21 4.64 -18.44
C LEU A 127 29.67 4.92 -18.05
N PRO A 128 30.20 6.12 -18.34
CA PRO A 128 31.54 6.53 -17.94
C PRO A 128 31.74 6.45 -16.42
N ALA A 129 32.96 6.16 -15.98
CA ALA A 129 33.29 6.10 -14.55
C ALA A 129 32.98 7.44 -13.87
N GLY A 130 32.32 7.38 -12.70
CA GLY A 130 31.90 8.57 -11.95
C GLY A 130 30.57 9.20 -12.42
N HIS A 131 29.86 8.57 -13.36
CA HIS A 131 28.47 8.95 -13.67
C HIS A 131 27.57 8.78 -12.43
N PRO A 132 26.73 9.78 -12.08
CA PRO A 132 25.95 9.75 -10.83
C PRO A 132 24.76 8.78 -10.85
N LEU A 133 24.45 8.22 -12.02
CA LEU A 133 23.31 7.34 -12.26
C LEU A 133 23.77 5.99 -12.79
N THR A 134 23.01 4.95 -12.49
CA THR A 134 23.06 3.65 -13.20
C THR A 134 22.33 3.71 -14.54
N PRO A 135 22.57 2.78 -15.48
CA PRO A 135 21.86 2.75 -16.76
C PRO A 135 20.33 2.67 -16.62
N ARG A 136 19.84 1.89 -15.65
CA ARG A 136 18.41 1.79 -15.35
C ARG A 136 17.84 3.08 -14.74
N GLU A 137 18.64 3.85 -14.01
CA GLU A 137 18.22 5.16 -13.54
C GLU A 137 18.17 6.19 -14.67
N VAL A 138 19.11 6.15 -15.62
CA VAL A 138 19.05 6.96 -16.85
C VAL A 138 17.76 6.67 -17.60
N GLN A 139 17.47 5.40 -17.92
CA GLN A 139 16.22 5.01 -18.58
C GLN A 139 14.99 5.54 -17.82
N ARG A 140 14.96 5.35 -16.50
CA ARG A 140 13.84 5.78 -15.67
C ARG A 140 13.65 7.29 -15.68
N LEU A 141 14.73 8.06 -15.57
CA LEU A 141 14.68 9.51 -15.55
C LEU A 141 14.31 10.08 -16.92
N ILE A 142 14.85 9.54 -18.02
CA ILE A 142 14.42 9.89 -19.39
C ILE A 142 12.92 9.62 -19.55
N GLY A 143 12.43 8.43 -19.15
CA GLY A 143 11.01 8.11 -19.22
C GLY A 143 10.12 9.07 -18.41
N ARG A 144 10.59 9.54 -17.25
CA ARG A 144 9.86 10.56 -16.45
C ARG A 144 9.93 11.95 -17.06
N VAL A 145 11.10 12.35 -17.58
CA VAL A 145 11.25 13.61 -18.33
C VAL A 145 10.27 13.62 -19.50
N MET A 146 10.17 12.53 -20.25
CA MET A 146 9.23 12.43 -21.38
C MET A 146 7.75 12.37 -20.94
N SER A 147 7.42 11.82 -19.77
CA SER A 147 6.02 11.86 -19.26
C SER A 147 5.50 13.26 -18.98
N TYR A 148 6.38 14.15 -18.57
CA TYR A 148 6.05 15.55 -18.29
C TYR A 148 6.48 16.48 -19.43
N GLY A 149 7.27 15.95 -20.36
CA GLY A 149 7.79 16.58 -21.55
C GLY A 149 6.83 16.47 -22.73
N TYR A 150 7.24 17.05 -23.85
CA TYR A 150 6.52 16.90 -25.09
C TYR A 150 6.82 15.53 -25.69
N HIS A 151 5.80 14.83 -26.19
CA HIS A 151 5.96 13.55 -26.89
C HIS A 151 4.92 13.42 -28.03
N GLY A 152 4.51 14.55 -28.58
CA GLY A 152 3.60 14.62 -29.73
C GLY A 152 4.34 14.73 -31.05
N SER A 153 3.58 14.90 -32.13
CA SER A 153 4.15 15.06 -33.48
C SER A 153 4.67 16.47 -33.75
N ILE A 154 5.84 16.53 -34.39
CA ILE A 154 6.31 17.77 -35.02
C ILE A 154 5.48 17.95 -36.29
N GLY A 155 4.85 19.10 -36.48
CA GLY A 155 3.99 19.34 -37.66
C GLY A 155 4.69 20.22 -38.69
N GLY A 156 4.34 20.08 -39.97
CA GLY A 156 4.83 20.93 -41.08
C GLY A 156 4.40 22.40 -41.03
N GLY A 157 3.97 22.88 -39.88
CA GLY A 157 3.55 24.26 -39.61
C GLY A 157 3.94 24.71 -38.21
N TRP A 158 5.03 24.18 -37.66
CA TRP A 158 5.64 24.76 -36.48
C TRP A 158 6.27 26.10 -36.85
N TRP A 159 5.74 27.18 -36.28
CA TRP A 159 6.26 28.54 -36.45
C TRP A 159 6.50 29.14 -35.07
N ALA A 160 7.63 29.82 -34.90
CA ALA A 160 7.97 30.37 -33.59
C ALA A 160 7.20 31.64 -33.25
N ASP A 161 6.71 32.35 -34.26
CA ASP A 161 5.83 33.52 -34.10
C ASP A 161 4.36 33.14 -33.87
N VAL A 162 3.98 31.88 -34.11
CA VAL A 162 2.65 31.36 -33.80
C VAL A 162 2.66 30.75 -32.40
N GLU A 163 1.95 31.39 -31.46
CA GLU A 163 1.94 31.03 -30.04
C GLU A 163 1.74 29.53 -29.77
N ALA A 164 0.72 28.91 -30.41
CA ALA A 164 0.40 27.51 -30.19
C ALA A 164 1.53 26.53 -30.58
N THR A 165 2.36 26.89 -31.56
CA THR A 165 3.51 26.09 -31.99
C THR A 165 4.79 26.50 -31.29
N ALA A 166 4.95 27.77 -30.94
CA ALA A 166 6.01 28.25 -30.06
C ALA A 166 6.00 27.54 -28.70
N GLU A 167 4.82 27.32 -28.12
CA GLU A 167 4.63 26.54 -26.89
C GLU A 167 5.12 25.09 -27.05
N LYS A 168 4.75 24.41 -28.15
CA LYS A 168 5.18 23.04 -28.44
C LYS A 168 6.69 22.96 -28.69
N MET A 169 7.25 23.90 -29.43
CA MET A 169 8.69 24.03 -29.68
C MET A 169 9.45 24.20 -28.37
N ALA A 170 9.00 25.11 -27.50
CA ALA A 170 9.60 25.36 -26.21
C ALA A 170 9.53 24.14 -25.30
N TRP A 171 8.38 23.47 -25.24
CA TRP A 171 8.18 22.26 -24.46
C TRP A 171 9.07 21.11 -24.95
N ALA A 172 9.13 20.90 -26.27
CA ALA A 172 9.99 19.89 -26.86
C ALA A 172 11.46 20.18 -26.63
N TYR A 173 11.91 21.43 -26.74
CA TYR A 173 13.31 21.77 -26.56
C TYR A 173 13.74 21.66 -25.10
N ALA A 174 12.88 22.07 -24.16
CA ALA A 174 13.08 21.84 -22.73
C ALA A 174 13.21 20.34 -22.41
N THR A 175 12.40 19.50 -23.04
CA THR A 175 12.45 18.04 -22.89
C THR A 175 13.80 17.49 -23.37
N GLN A 176 14.28 17.93 -24.54
CA GLN A 176 15.58 17.51 -25.08
C GLN A 176 16.74 17.89 -24.16
N ILE A 177 16.74 19.11 -23.63
CA ILE A 177 17.79 19.59 -22.71
C ILE A 177 17.83 18.71 -21.46
N LEU A 178 16.69 18.44 -20.85
CA LEU A 178 16.62 17.62 -19.64
C LEU A 178 17.02 16.16 -19.87
N ILE A 179 16.72 15.59 -21.05
CA ILE A 179 17.23 14.27 -21.44
C ILE A 179 18.76 14.29 -21.50
N TRP A 180 19.35 15.34 -22.08
CA TRP A 180 20.80 15.48 -22.14
C TRP A 180 21.42 15.65 -20.75
N GLU A 181 20.83 16.45 -19.88
CA GLU A 181 21.31 16.58 -18.50
C GLU A 181 21.34 15.23 -17.76
N VAL A 182 20.41 14.32 -18.05
CA VAL A 182 20.45 12.94 -17.53
C VAL A 182 21.60 12.14 -18.13
N VAL A 183 21.77 12.18 -19.46
CA VAL A 183 22.79 11.41 -20.19
C VAL A 183 24.21 11.85 -19.84
N VAL A 184 24.45 13.15 -19.70
CA VAL A 184 25.78 13.69 -19.37
C VAL A 184 26.02 13.73 -17.86
N GLY A 185 25.10 13.20 -17.05
CA GLY A 185 25.21 13.15 -15.60
C GLY A 185 25.27 14.52 -14.93
N GLU A 186 24.53 15.49 -15.45
CA GLU A 186 24.20 16.76 -14.78
C GLU A 186 23.04 16.60 -13.77
N ARG A 187 22.38 15.44 -13.72
CA ARG A 187 21.32 15.12 -12.76
C ARG A 187 21.69 13.95 -11.86
N ASP A 188 21.33 14.05 -10.58
CA ASP A 188 21.39 12.94 -9.63
C ASP A 188 20.13 12.05 -9.69
N SER A 189 20.08 10.99 -8.88
CA SER A 189 18.96 10.04 -8.83
C SER A 189 17.65 10.67 -8.34
N SER A 190 17.73 11.81 -7.65
CA SER A 190 16.60 12.63 -7.17
C SER A 190 16.25 13.77 -8.13
N PHE A 191 16.92 13.83 -9.30
CA PHE A 191 16.77 14.85 -10.33
C PHE A 191 17.22 16.27 -9.91
N TYR A 192 18.06 16.39 -8.89
CA TYR A 192 18.76 17.64 -8.60
C TYR A 192 19.88 17.87 -9.62
N HIS A 193 20.06 19.12 -10.02
CA HIS A 193 21.14 19.51 -10.92
C HIS A 193 22.46 19.53 -10.13
N ILE A 194 23.50 18.96 -10.72
CA ILE A 194 24.85 18.92 -10.17
C ILE A 194 25.60 20.12 -10.73
N ASP A 195 26.27 20.89 -9.87
CA ASP A 195 27.10 22.02 -10.31
C ASP A 195 28.32 21.54 -11.11
N VAL A 196 28.16 21.45 -12.42
CA VAL A 196 29.21 21.02 -13.36
C VAL A 196 30.13 22.16 -13.79
N LYS A 197 29.71 23.42 -13.57
CA LYS A 197 30.50 24.61 -13.86
C LYS A 197 31.72 24.70 -12.96
N SER A 198 31.57 24.42 -11.66
CA SER A 198 32.72 24.34 -10.74
C SER A 198 33.68 23.19 -11.07
N MET A 199 33.22 22.19 -11.83
CA MET A 199 34.05 21.10 -12.36
C MET A 199 34.74 21.43 -13.70
N GLY A 200 34.52 22.63 -14.26
CA GLY A 200 35.13 23.08 -15.52
C GLY A 200 34.37 22.69 -16.79
N TYR A 201 33.12 22.23 -16.69
CA TYR A 201 32.29 21.86 -17.84
C TYR A 201 31.22 22.91 -18.13
N ASN A 202 30.71 22.90 -19.37
CA ASN A 202 29.48 23.57 -19.74
C ASN A 202 28.26 22.79 -19.24
N GLU A 203 27.13 23.49 -19.13
CA GLU A 203 25.81 22.90 -18.83
C GLU A 203 25.04 22.66 -20.13
N ALA A 204 24.29 21.57 -20.21
CA ALA A 204 23.41 21.31 -21.35
C ALA A 204 22.37 22.42 -21.56
N LEU A 205 21.97 23.12 -20.48
CA LEU A 205 21.05 24.27 -20.53
C LEU A 205 21.62 25.48 -21.31
N GLU A 206 22.94 25.60 -21.43
CA GLU A 206 23.59 26.68 -22.23
C GLU A 206 23.30 26.57 -23.73
N ARG A 207 22.68 25.48 -24.18
CA ARG A 207 22.07 25.40 -25.52
C ARG A 207 20.97 26.44 -25.76
N VAL A 208 20.39 26.99 -24.69
CA VAL A 208 19.41 28.07 -24.76
C VAL A 208 20.14 29.38 -24.52
N ASP A 209 20.62 30.00 -25.60
CA ASP A 209 21.27 31.31 -25.53
C ASP A 209 20.40 32.33 -24.78
N SER A 210 21.03 33.25 -24.06
CA SER A 210 20.32 34.27 -23.26
C SER A 210 19.42 35.18 -24.09
N THR A 211 19.68 35.28 -25.40
CA THR A 211 18.89 36.03 -26.38
C THR A 211 17.95 35.17 -27.20
N HIS A 212 17.83 33.86 -26.94
CA HIS A 212 16.97 32.97 -27.73
C HIS A 212 15.51 33.47 -27.72
N PRO A 213 14.82 33.61 -28.89
CA PRO A 213 13.49 34.21 -28.93
C PRO A 213 12.44 33.52 -28.07
N LEU A 214 12.52 32.18 -27.97
CA LEU A 214 11.63 31.37 -27.12
C LEU A 214 12.15 31.11 -25.70
N ARG A 215 13.24 31.78 -25.27
CA ARG A 215 13.93 31.45 -24.01
C ARG A 215 13.01 31.38 -22.80
N SER A 216 12.16 32.38 -22.62
CA SER A 216 11.25 32.44 -21.46
C SER A 216 10.32 31.22 -21.42
N LYS A 217 9.73 30.85 -22.56
CA LYS A 217 8.86 29.67 -22.70
C LYS A 217 9.64 28.37 -22.44
N ILE A 218 10.83 28.24 -23.02
CA ILE A 218 11.70 27.06 -22.83
C ILE A 218 12.01 26.87 -21.34
N LEU A 219 12.43 27.94 -20.65
CA LEU A 219 12.73 27.88 -19.23
C LEU A 219 11.50 27.59 -18.36
N SER A 220 10.32 28.10 -18.76
CA SER A 220 9.06 27.78 -18.09
C SER A 220 8.77 26.27 -18.13
N TYR A 221 8.82 25.65 -19.31
CA TYR A 221 8.66 24.20 -19.45
C TYR A 221 9.77 23.40 -18.77
N TYR A 222 11.02 23.85 -18.90
CA TYR A 222 12.16 23.23 -18.22
C TYR A 222 11.92 23.14 -16.71
N ASN A 223 11.57 24.26 -16.06
CA ASN A 223 11.30 24.31 -14.62
C ASN A 223 10.07 23.47 -14.23
N SER A 224 9.04 23.47 -15.08
CA SER A 224 7.84 22.65 -14.88
C SER A 224 8.16 21.15 -14.91
N ILE A 225 8.94 20.70 -15.89
CA ILE A 225 9.38 19.30 -16.01
C ILE A 225 10.28 18.93 -14.82
N VAL A 226 11.26 19.77 -14.47
CA VAL A 226 12.14 19.56 -13.29
C VAL A 226 11.30 19.36 -12.03
N THR A 227 10.36 20.26 -11.78
CA THR A 227 9.45 20.15 -10.62
C THR A 227 8.62 18.87 -10.67
N SER A 228 8.11 18.50 -11.85
CA SER A 228 7.29 17.30 -12.02
C SER A 228 8.09 16.02 -11.78
N VAL A 229 9.33 15.93 -12.30
CA VAL A 229 10.20 14.76 -12.09
C VAL A 229 10.65 14.66 -10.64
N GLN A 230 11.07 15.76 -10.01
CA GLN A 230 11.45 15.79 -8.58
C GLN A 230 10.27 15.42 -7.67
N THR A 231 9.07 15.93 -7.96
CA THR A 231 7.87 15.59 -7.19
C THR A 231 7.31 14.21 -7.52
N HIS A 232 7.72 13.58 -8.62
CA HIS A 232 7.25 12.26 -9.05
C HIS A 232 7.44 11.23 -7.93
N SER A 233 8.64 11.18 -7.34
CA SER A 233 8.97 10.23 -6.27
C SER A 233 8.79 10.79 -4.86
N LYS A 234 8.33 12.04 -4.71
CA LYS A 234 8.16 12.68 -3.41
C LYS A 234 6.97 12.08 -2.66
N ARG A 235 7.13 11.90 -1.34
CA ARG A 235 6.15 11.30 -0.42
C ARG A 235 5.74 12.33 0.64
N PRO A 236 4.62 12.11 1.35
CA PRO A 236 4.33 12.85 2.56
C PRO A 236 5.50 12.76 3.53
N SER A 237 5.84 13.85 4.21
CA SER A 237 7.07 13.98 5.00
C SER A 237 7.20 12.95 6.13
N PHE A 238 6.08 12.46 6.65
CA PHE A 238 6.02 11.45 7.69
C PHE A 238 6.09 10.01 7.17
N CYS A 239 6.16 9.79 5.86
CA CYS A 239 6.17 8.46 5.26
C CYS A 239 7.58 7.99 4.88
N GLY A 240 7.88 6.74 5.21
CA GLY A 240 9.03 6.01 4.70
C GLY A 240 8.84 5.54 3.25
N SER A 241 9.96 5.28 2.56
CA SER A 241 9.98 4.64 1.24
C SER A 241 9.87 3.11 1.30
N LEU A 242 10.09 2.53 2.48
CA LEU A 242 10.01 1.09 2.76
C LEU A 242 9.25 0.86 4.08
N PRO A 243 8.67 -0.32 4.31
CA PRO A 243 8.09 -0.66 5.61
C PRO A 243 9.09 -0.59 6.77
N SER A 244 10.37 -0.86 6.50
CA SER A 244 11.44 -0.87 7.51
C SER A 244 11.84 0.53 8.00
N ASN A 245 11.69 1.57 7.17
CA ASN A 245 12.01 2.96 7.53
C ASN A 245 10.76 3.83 7.77
N ALA A 246 9.59 3.22 7.87
CA ALA A 246 8.35 3.91 8.21
C ALA A 246 8.36 4.35 9.69
N GLY A 247 8.07 5.64 9.93
CA GLY A 247 7.83 6.17 11.27
C GLY A 247 6.56 5.58 11.89
N VAL A 248 6.46 5.64 13.23
CA VAL A 248 5.30 5.15 13.98
C VAL A 248 4.51 6.36 14.50
N LEU A 249 3.22 6.42 14.17
CA LEU A 249 2.25 7.30 14.80
C LEU A 249 1.48 6.50 15.85
N GLU A 250 1.41 7.02 17.07
CA GLU A 250 0.66 6.43 18.17
C GLU A 250 -0.65 7.20 18.36
N LEU A 251 -1.79 6.51 18.22
CA LEU A 251 -3.11 7.11 18.35
C LEU A 251 -3.53 7.17 19.83
N ALA A 252 -4.01 8.32 20.28
CA ALA A 252 -4.52 8.50 21.63
C ALA A 252 -6.04 8.28 21.69
N TRP A 253 -6.54 7.82 22.82
CA TRP A 253 -7.98 7.71 23.07
C TRP A 253 -8.59 9.08 23.35
N ASP A 254 -9.63 9.46 22.61
CA ASP A 254 -10.32 10.75 22.78
C ASP A 254 -11.58 10.67 23.66
N GLY A 255 -11.86 9.50 24.25
CA GLY A 255 -13.10 9.19 24.95
C GLY A 255 -14.11 8.37 24.12
N SER A 256 -13.90 8.26 22.80
CA SER A 256 -14.78 7.52 21.89
C SER A 256 -14.04 6.58 20.95
N LYS A 257 -12.85 6.96 20.50
CA LYS A 257 -12.02 6.20 19.58
C LYS A 257 -10.55 6.57 19.75
N PHE A 258 -9.67 5.77 19.18
CA PHE A 258 -8.27 6.14 19.02
C PHE A 258 -8.12 7.05 17.81
N VAL A 259 -7.52 8.22 17.99
CA VAL A 259 -7.34 9.21 16.92
C VAL A 259 -6.05 10.01 17.11
N ASP A 260 -5.41 10.36 16.00
CA ASP A 260 -4.37 11.37 15.97
C ASP A 260 -4.30 11.99 14.55
N SER A 261 -3.56 13.09 14.42
CA SER A 261 -3.34 13.80 13.16
C SER A 261 -1.87 14.13 12.94
N ILE A 262 -1.42 14.00 11.69
CA ILE A 262 -0.04 14.26 11.30
C ILE A 262 0.01 15.17 10.07
N THR A 263 0.91 16.15 10.09
CA THR A 263 1.04 17.17 9.04
C THR A 263 2.12 16.78 8.03
N ASP A 264 1.77 16.82 6.74
CA ASP A 264 2.69 16.67 5.64
C ASP A 264 3.36 18.01 5.26
N THR A 265 4.64 18.15 5.58
CA THR A 265 5.44 19.33 5.22
C THR A 265 5.92 19.31 3.76
N ASN A 266 5.78 18.18 3.05
CA ASN A 266 6.13 18.05 1.64
C ASN A 266 5.01 18.46 0.67
N GLY A 267 3.78 18.67 1.16
CA GLY A 267 2.63 19.06 0.33
C GLY A 267 2.17 17.99 -0.66
N MET A 268 2.42 16.72 -0.36
CA MET A 268 2.13 15.57 -1.21
C MET A 268 0.85 14.83 -0.81
N LEU A 269 0.31 15.05 0.39
CA LEU A 269 -0.81 14.29 0.96
C LEU A 269 -2.02 14.16 0.02
N GLY A 270 -2.35 15.23 -0.69
CA GLY A 270 -3.46 15.26 -1.66
C GLY A 270 -3.30 14.26 -2.82
N LYS A 271 -2.08 13.81 -3.11
CA LYS A 271 -1.76 12.89 -4.22
C LYS A 271 -1.70 11.41 -3.80
N TYR A 272 -1.99 11.08 -2.54
CA TYR A 272 -1.81 9.74 -1.98
C TYR A 272 -3.08 9.17 -1.36
N SER A 273 -3.45 7.95 -1.72
CA SER A 273 -4.51 7.19 -1.06
C SER A 273 -3.93 6.20 -0.05
N PHE A 274 -4.48 6.13 1.18
CA PHE A 274 -3.96 5.30 2.27
C PHE A 274 -4.89 4.12 2.55
N ARG A 275 -4.30 2.97 2.86
CA ARG A 275 -5.02 1.76 3.29
C ARG A 275 -4.20 0.96 4.30
N CYS A 276 -4.87 0.21 5.15
CA CYS A 276 -4.26 -0.82 5.99
C CYS A 276 -4.99 -2.14 5.76
N LYS A 277 -4.25 -3.25 5.69
CA LYS A 277 -4.84 -4.59 5.58
C LYS A 277 -5.05 -5.26 6.93
N ASP A 278 -4.22 -4.90 7.90
CA ASP A 278 -4.10 -5.61 9.18
C ASP A 278 -4.94 -4.96 10.30
N ALA A 279 -5.59 -3.83 10.01
CA ALA A 279 -6.47 -3.12 10.95
C ALA A 279 -7.52 -2.27 10.23
N ASP A 280 -8.67 -2.10 10.89
CA ASP A 280 -9.76 -1.22 10.45
C ASP A 280 -9.44 0.23 10.83
N LEU A 281 -8.79 0.93 9.90
CA LEU A 281 -8.41 2.34 10.05
C LEU A 281 -9.25 3.24 9.14
N THR A 282 -9.72 4.36 9.69
CA THR A 282 -10.35 5.45 8.94
C THR A 282 -9.34 6.56 8.70
N PHE A 283 -9.26 7.04 7.45
CA PHE A 283 -8.37 8.12 7.03
C PHE A 283 -9.18 9.33 6.56
N SER A 284 -8.86 10.52 7.06
CA SER A 284 -9.43 11.79 6.60
C SER A 284 -8.32 12.79 6.32
N LYS A 285 -8.50 13.64 5.30
CA LYS A 285 -7.52 14.66 4.91
C LYS A 285 -8.14 16.04 4.99
N LYS A 286 -7.44 16.98 5.62
CA LYS A 286 -7.79 18.41 5.62
C LYS A 286 -6.54 19.22 5.28
N GLY A 287 -6.50 19.75 4.06
CA GLY A 287 -5.27 20.35 3.53
C GLY A 287 -4.14 19.32 3.51
N ASN A 288 -3.02 19.63 4.16
CA ASN A 288 -1.88 18.73 4.31
C ASN A 288 -1.87 17.96 5.65
N VAL A 289 -2.99 17.92 6.39
CA VAL A 289 -3.11 17.15 7.63
C VAL A 289 -3.87 15.85 7.36
N LEU A 290 -3.27 14.73 7.73
CA LEU A 290 -3.88 13.40 7.72
C LEU A 290 -4.35 13.05 9.12
N THR A 291 -5.65 12.85 9.30
CA THR A 291 -6.26 12.33 10.53
C THR A 291 -6.52 10.84 10.37
N ILE A 292 -6.10 10.04 11.35
CA ILE A 292 -6.22 8.59 11.36
C ILE A 292 -7.00 8.20 12.62
N SER A 293 -7.98 7.31 12.50
CA SER A 293 -8.72 6.81 13.67
C SER A 293 -9.15 5.35 13.56
N THR A 294 -9.39 4.74 14.71
CA THR A 294 -9.93 3.38 14.86
C THR A 294 -10.63 3.21 16.20
N GLU A 295 -11.62 2.32 16.26
CA GLU A 295 -12.35 2.01 17.51
C GLU A 295 -11.64 0.93 18.33
N LYS A 296 -10.89 0.04 17.67
CA LYS A 296 -10.24 -1.11 18.32
C LYS A 296 -8.76 -0.81 18.62
N PRO A 297 -8.25 -1.27 19.77
CA PRO A 297 -6.85 -1.09 20.11
C PRO A 297 -5.93 -1.87 19.16
N ILE A 298 -4.77 -1.29 18.86
CA ILE A 298 -3.71 -1.83 18.02
C ILE A 298 -2.40 -1.81 18.83
N PRO A 299 -2.17 -2.82 19.70
CA PRO A 299 -1.04 -2.81 20.62
C PRO A 299 0.31 -3.01 19.92
N LYS A 300 0.30 -3.69 18.76
CA LYS A 300 1.48 -3.89 17.92
C LYS A 300 1.34 -3.07 16.66
N ALA A 301 2.38 -2.30 16.33
CA ALA A 301 2.32 -1.40 15.19
C ALA A 301 2.04 -2.14 13.88
N VAL A 302 0.98 -1.74 13.18
CA VAL A 302 0.60 -2.23 11.86
C VAL A 302 1.09 -1.30 10.76
N THR A 303 1.27 -1.81 9.54
CA THR A 303 1.76 -1.00 8.42
C THR A 303 0.61 -0.47 7.57
N VAL A 304 0.55 0.85 7.45
CA VAL A 304 -0.28 1.57 6.48
C VAL A 304 0.50 1.77 5.19
N VAL A 305 -0.16 1.48 4.07
CA VAL A 305 0.38 1.69 2.72
C VAL A 305 -0.33 2.87 2.08
N GLY A 306 0.40 3.95 1.87
CA GLY A 306 0.06 5.03 0.95
C GLY A 306 0.42 4.65 -0.49
N SER A 307 -0.44 4.94 -1.45
CA SER A 307 -0.19 4.78 -2.88
C SER A 307 -0.44 6.10 -3.57
N LYS A 308 0.54 6.56 -4.35
CA LYS A 308 0.40 7.80 -5.12
C LYS A 308 -0.50 7.58 -6.32
N ASP A 309 -1.50 8.42 -6.47
CA ASP A 309 -2.52 8.30 -7.52
C ASP A 309 -1.94 8.61 -8.91
N GLY A 310 -2.36 7.85 -9.92
CA GLY A 310 -2.08 8.16 -11.34
C GLY A 310 -0.61 8.12 -11.77
N THR A 311 0.26 7.42 -11.03
CA THR A 311 1.69 7.40 -11.34
C THR A 311 2.04 6.49 -12.52
N THR A 312 2.42 7.12 -13.63
CA THR A 312 2.92 6.47 -14.84
C THR A 312 4.22 7.15 -15.30
N ARG A 313 5.04 6.41 -16.05
CA ARG A 313 6.19 6.93 -16.78
C ARG A 313 6.07 6.58 -18.26
N ALA A 314 6.76 7.31 -19.13
CA ALA A 314 6.86 6.94 -20.53
C ALA A 314 7.75 5.70 -20.63
N GLY A 315 7.23 4.67 -21.31
CA GLY A 315 8.07 3.66 -21.92
C GLY A 315 8.84 4.31 -23.06
N VAL A 316 10.14 4.05 -23.12
CA VAL A 316 11.05 4.64 -24.11
C VAL A 316 11.58 3.54 -25.01
N VAL A 317 11.52 3.76 -26.32
CA VAL A 317 12.17 2.90 -27.31
C VAL A 317 13.42 3.62 -27.78
N VAL A 318 14.54 2.90 -27.78
CA VAL A 318 15.81 3.41 -28.30
C VAL A 318 15.90 3.06 -29.78
N TRP A 319 16.29 4.03 -30.60
CA TRP A 319 16.56 3.88 -32.02
C TRP A 319 18.02 4.25 -32.25
N GLY A 320 18.79 3.33 -32.80
CA GLY A 320 20.23 3.50 -32.88
C GLY A 320 20.89 2.55 -33.87
N ASP A 321 22.17 2.80 -34.14
CA ASP A 321 23.02 1.91 -34.95
C ASP A 321 23.68 0.77 -34.12
N GLY A 322 23.44 0.78 -32.80
CA GLY A 322 23.98 -0.19 -31.85
C GLY A 322 25.33 0.20 -31.25
N VAL A 323 25.86 1.39 -31.57
CA VAL A 323 27.13 1.92 -31.05
C VAL A 323 26.88 3.10 -30.12
N TRP A 324 27.00 2.88 -28.82
CA TRP A 324 26.76 3.88 -27.78
C TRP A 324 28.02 4.67 -27.37
N GLY A 325 27.88 6.00 -27.20
CA GLY A 325 28.81 6.89 -26.51
C GLY A 325 29.25 8.11 -27.33
N PRO A 326 30.02 9.04 -26.72
CA PRO A 326 30.42 10.31 -27.33
C PRO A 326 31.30 10.19 -28.59
N SER A 327 31.82 8.99 -28.88
CA SER A 327 32.63 8.69 -30.08
C SER A 327 31.94 7.67 -31.00
N GLY A 328 30.64 7.43 -30.80
CA GLY A 328 29.84 6.47 -31.56
C GLY A 328 29.45 6.94 -32.96
N GLY A 329 28.82 6.04 -33.74
CA GLY A 329 28.52 6.20 -35.16
C GLY A 329 27.42 7.23 -35.44
N ILE A 330 26.19 6.77 -35.64
CA ILE A 330 25.01 7.61 -35.83
C ILE A 330 24.35 7.83 -34.47
N GLN A 331 24.02 9.09 -34.18
CA GLN A 331 23.41 9.46 -32.91
C GLN A 331 22.12 8.69 -32.62
N ASP A 332 22.08 8.06 -31.44
CA ASP A 332 20.93 7.37 -30.90
C ASP A 332 19.85 8.36 -30.44
N VAL A 333 18.59 7.97 -30.61
CA VAL A 333 17.42 8.73 -30.17
C VAL A 333 16.43 7.85 -29.41
N VAL A 334 15.57 8.49 -28.62
CA VAL A 334 14.43 7.84 -27.97
C VAL A 334 13.10 8.43 -28.43
N THR A 335 12.08 7.58 -28.55
CA THR A 335 10.68 7.99 -28.76
C THR A 335 9.79 7.50 -27.62
N TYR A 336 8.63 8.14 -27.44
CA TYR A 336 7.62 7.59 -26.56
C TYR A 336 7.05 6.31 -27.20
N SER A 337 6.61 5.38 -26.36
CA SER A 337 5.97 4.14 -26.82
C SER A 337 4.62 3.91 -26.15
N ALA A 338 4.61 3.96 -24.81
CA ALA A 338 3.42 3.72 -24.02
C ALA A 338 3.53 4.39 -22.65
N SER A 339 2.38 4.55 -21.99
CA SER A 339 2.34 4.89 -20.58
C SER A 339 2.49 3.62 -19.76
N VAL A 340 3.63 3.50 -19.07
CA VAL A 340 4.00 2.35 -18.24
C VAL A 340 3.74 2.67 -16.78
N ARG A 341 3.28 1.69 -16.01
CA ARG A 341 3.05 1.84 -14.56
C ARG A 341 4.37 2.18 -13.84
N ASP A 342 4.40 3.27 -13.07
CA ASP A 342 5.55 3.67 -12.24
C ASP A 342 5.08 3.95 -10.81
N PRO A 343 4.64 2.91 -10.08
CA PRO A 343 3.93 3.10 -8.82
C PRO A 343 4.84 3.63 -7.73
N VAL A 344 4.41 4.70 -7.05
CA VAL A 344 5.11 5.24 -5.88
C VAL A 344 4.33 4.90 -4.61
N THR A 345 4.93 4.08 -3.75
CA THR A 345 4.38 3.71 -2.44
C THR A 345 5.01 4.52 -1.32
N ALA A 346 4.25 4.73 -0.26
CA ALA A 346 4.63 5.41 0.97
C ALA A 346 4.19 4.56 2.17
N TYR A 347 4.97 4.54 3.24
CA TYR A 347 4.71 3.67 4.40
C TYR A 347 4.68 4.47 5.71
N LEU A 348 3.68 4.20 6.54
CA LEU A 348 3.52 4.73 7.89
C LEU A 348 3.12 3.57 8.80
N LYS A 349 3.61 3.53 10.03
CA LYS A 349 3.19 2.55 11.03
C LYS A 349 2.24 3.19 12.02
N ILE A 350 1.21 2.44 12.43
CA ILE A 350 0.19 2.89 13.37
C ILE A 350 0.11 1.92 14.53
N LYS A 351 0.12 2.44 15.76
CA LYS A 351 -0.30 1.73 16.97
C LYS A 351 -1.24 2.61 17.78
N THR A 352 -1.92 2.04 18.76
CA THR A 352 -2.68 2.81 19.75
C THR A 352 -1.89 2.91 21.05
N ALA A 353 -2.08 4.02 21.76
CA ALA A 353 -1.61 4.14 23.14
C ALA A 353 -2.24 3.03 24.00
N ALA A 354 -1.48 2.54 24.98
CA ALA A 354 -2.01 1.60 25.95
C ALA A 354 -3.00 2.30 26.87
N ILE A 355 -4.13 1.64 27.15
CA ILE A 355 -5.06 2.05 28.19
C ILE A 355 -5.03 0.93 29.23
N PRO A 356 -4.49 1.18 30.44
CA PRO A 356 -4.47 0.16 31.47
C PRO A 356 -5.89 -0.09 31.96
N GLY A 357 -6.27 -1.37 32.03
CA GLY A 357 -7.50 -1.82 32.63
C GLY A 357 -7.40 -1.85 34.15
N LYS A 358 -8.55 -1.64 34.79
CA LYS A 358 -8.73 -1.60 36.24
C LYS A 358 -10.05 -2.28 36.60
N VAL A 359 -10.00 -3.17 37.58
CA VAL A 359 -11.20 -3.76 38.19
C VAL A 359 -11.11 -3.55 39.70
N THR A 360 -12.09 -2.84 40.26
CA THR A 360 -12.23 -2.57 41.68
C THR A 360 -13.47 -3.29 42.20
N VAL A 361 -13.32 -4.06 43.28
CA VAL A 361 -14.44 -4.63 44.03
C VAL A 361 -14.53 -3.94 45.38
N LYS A 362 -15.70 -3.40 45.69
CA LYS A 362 -16.07 -2.85 47.00
C LYS A 362 -16.98 -3.84 47.70
N LYS A 363 -16.54 -4.35 48.84
CA LYS A 363 -17.30 -5.29 49.65
C LYS A 363 -17.99 -4.58 50.79
N VAL A 364 -19.29 -4.80 50.91
CA VAL A 364 -20.11 -4.27 52.02
C VAL A 364 -21.00 -5.35 52.63
N ASP A 365 -21.53 -5.08 53.82
CA ASP A 365 -22.64 -5.81 54.44
C ASP A 365 -24.02 -5.30 53.96
N ALA A 366 -25.09 -5.76 54.59
CA ALA A 366 -26.46 -5.38 54.25
C ALA A 366 -26.78 -3.91 54.54
N GLU A 367 -26.06 -3.31 55.50
CA GLU A 367 -26.18 -1.91 55.92
C GLU A 367 -25.27 -0.97 55.10
N GLY A 368 -24.44 -1.53 54.21
CA GLY A 368 -23.53 -0.77 53.36
C GLY A 368 -22.18 -0.45 54.02
N VAL A 369 -21.87 -1.06 55.16
CA VAL A 369 -20.60 -0.89 55.87
C VAL A 369 -19.50 -1.71 55.17
N PRO A 370 -18.31 -1.14 54.92
CA PRO A 370 -17.22 -1.85 54.27
C PRO A 370 -16.73 -3.08 55.06
N LEU A 371 -16.48 -4.19 54.34
CA LEU A 371 -15.98 -5.44 54.92
C LEU A 371 -14.52 -5.69 54.53
N SER A 372 -13.65 -5.75 55.53
CA SER A 372 -12.21 -6.02 55.40
C SER A 372 -11.88 -7.52 55.45
N GLY A 373 -10.77 -7.92 54.81
CA GLY A 373 -10.24 -9.28 54.86
C GLY A 373 -10.94 -10.31 53.97
N ILE A 374 -11.84 -9.86 53.09
CA ILE A 374 -12.61 -10.71 52.18
C ILE A 374 -11.78 -11.06 50.96
N GLY A 375 -11.63 -12.35 50.68
CA GLY A 375 -10.74 -12.85 49.64
C GLY A 375 -11.42 -12.96 48.28
N PHE A 376 -10.76 -12.42 47.26
CA PHE A 376 -11.18 -12.47 45.86
C PHE A 376 -10.09 -13.03 44.96
N MET A 377 -10.50 -13.79 43.96
CA MET A 377 -9.62 -14.32 42.92
C MET A 377 -9.96 -13.67 41.59
N LEU A 378 -8.94 -13.09 40.94
CA LEU A 378 -9.01 -12.64 39.56
C LEU A 378 -8.40 -13.72 38.66
N GLU A 379 -9.15 -14.09 37.62
CA GLU A 379 -8.71 -15.00 36.57
C GLU A 379 -8.85 -14.32 35.21
N SER A 380 -8.03 -14.75 34.25
CA SER A 380 -8.10 -14.31 32.86
C SER A 380 -8.25 -15.48 31.90
N SER A 381 -8.88 -15.25 30.75
CA SER A 381 -9.05 -16.25 29.70
C SER A 381 -9.10 -15.59 28.33
N ALA A 382 -8.59 -16.29 27.31
CA ALA A 382 -8.71 -15.88 25.91
C ALA A 382 -9.95 -16.49 25.23
N ASP A 383 -10.54 -17.55 25.80
CA ASP A 383 -11.60 -18.36 25.19
C ASP A 383 -12.80 -18.61 26.10
N GLN A 384 -12.80 -18.05 27.32
CA GLN A 384 -13.78 -18.25 28.39
C GLN A 384 -13.88 -19.69 28.93
N VAL A 385 -13.04 -20.60 28.45
CA VAL A 385 -13.02 -22.02 28.86
C VAL A 385 -11.80 -22.29 29.74
N ASN A 386 -10.63 -21.87 29.27
CA ASN A 386 -9.36 -22.07 29.94
C ASN A 386 -9.02 -20.83 30.78
N TRP A 387 -9.27 -20.92 32.08
CA TRP A 387 -9.03 -19.83 33.03
C TRP A 387 -7.64 -19.95 33.66
N LYS A 388 -6.92 -18.83 33.69
CA LYS A 388 -5.63 -18.69 34.34
C LYS A 388 -5.75 -17.71 35.49
N LYS A 389 -5.36 -18.16 36.68
CA LYS A 389 -5.25 -17.29 37.85
C LYS A 389 -4.28 -16.14 37.57
N VAL A 390 -4.76 -14.91 37.79
CA VAL A 390 -3.95 -13.68 37.75
C VAL A 390 -3.41 -13.42 39.16
N SER A 391 -4.30 -13.20 40.13
CA SER A 391 -3.94 -13.06 41.53
C SER A 391 -5.10 -13.42 42.47
N THR A 392 -4.81 -13.51 43.76
CA THR A 392 -5.82 -13.59 44.83
C THR A 392 -5.47 -12.54 45.86
N GLU A 393 -6.43 -11.68 46.17
CA GLU A 393 -6.23 -10.52 47.03
C GLU A 393 -7.37 -10.40 48.03
N LYS A 394 -7.15 -9.61 49.09
CA LYS A 394 -8.13 -9.40 50.15
C LYS A 394 -8.52 -7.95 50.23
N THR A 395 -9.77 -7.68 50.61
CA THR A 395 -10.23 -6.31 50.82
C THR A 395 -9.46 -5.63 51.95
N GLY A 396 -9.11 -4.36 51.73
CA GLY A 396 -8.48 -3.50 52.72
C GLY A 396 -9.46 -3.01 53.80
N SER A 397 -8.99 -2.10 54.66
CA SER A 397 -9.81 -1.48 55.72
C SER A 397 -10.98 -0.64 55.18
N ASP A 398 -10.89 -0.18 53.94
CA ASP A 398 -11.94 0.52 53.22
C ASP A 398 -12.92 -0.44 52.51
N GLY A 399 -12.75 -1.75 52.72
CA GLY A 399 -13.53 -2.80 52.10
C GLY A 399 -13.30 -2.96 50.60
N SER A 400 -12.21 -2.42 50.04
CA SER A 400 -11.94 -2.50 48.60
C SER A 400 -10.75 -3.38 48.25
N VAL A 401 -10.78 -3.96 47.06
CA VAL A 401 -9.65 -4.61 46.39
C VAL A 401 -9.61 -4.12 44.94
N CYS A 402 -8.41 -3.89 44.41
CA CYS A 402 -8.23 -3.26 43.10
C CYS A 402 -7.11 -3.95 42.34
N TRP A 403 -7.41 -4.40 41.13
CA TRP A 403 -6.43 -4.88 40.16
C TRP A 403 -6.22 -3.82 39.09
N GLU A 404 -4.97 -3.43 38.89
CA GLU A 404 -4.55 -2.42 37.90
C GLU A 404 -3.69 -3.05 36.80
N ASP A 405 -3.33 -2.27 35.78
CA ASP A 405 -2.51 -2.69 34.64
C ASP A 405 -3.06 -3.92 33.90
N LEU A 406 -4.38 -4.10 33.91
CA LEU A 406 -5.05 -5.17 33.19
C LEU A 406 -5.05 -4.88 31.68
N THR A 407 -5.09 -5.93 30.87
CA THR A 407 -5.16 -5.81 29.41
C THR A 407 -6.55 -5.36 28.99
N ALA A 408 -6.67 -4.13 28.49
CA ALA A 408 -7.94 -3.56 28.00
C ALA A 408 -8.02 -3.57 26.45
N ASP A 409 -7.85 -4.75 25.85
CA ASP A 409 -7.84 -4.93 24.39
C ASP A 409 -9.18 -5.40 23.80
N GLY A 410 -10.19 -5.60 24.65
CA GLY A 410 -11.50 -6.13 24.27
C GLY A 410 -11.52 -7.63 23.92
N SER A 411 -10.40 -8.33 24.05
CA SER A 411 -10.27 -9.76 23.70
C SER A 411 -9.91 -10.64 24.89
N THR A 412 -9.29 -10.08 25.92
CA THR A 412 -8.99 -10.78 27.18
C THR A 412 -10.20 -10.74 28.11
N TYR A 413 -10.74 -11.90 28.44
CA TYR A 413 -11.81 -12.04 29.44
C TYR A 413 -11.22 -12.11 30.85
N TYR A 414 -11.91 -11.47 31.78
CA TYR A 414 -11.63 -11.49 33.20
C TYR A 414 -12.83 -12.03 33.96
N ARG A 415 -12.53 -12.77 35.03
CA ARG A 415 -13.52 -13.27 35.98
C ARG A 415 -13.06 -12.96 37.40
N VAL A 416 -13.95 -12.40 38.20
CA VAL A 416 -13.71 -12.15 39.63
C VAL A 416 -14.67 -13.01 40.45
N THR A 417 -14.12 -13.82 41.34
CA THR A 417 -14.91 -14.72 42.21
C THR A 417 -14.52 -14.51 43.66
N GLU A 418 -15.51 -14.48 44.56
CA GLU A 418 -15.26 -14.50 46.00
C GLU A 418 -14.76 -15.90 46.40
N VAL A 419 -13.63 -15.96 47.09
CA VAL A 419 -13.02 -17.22 47.55
C VAL A 419 -12.95 -17.32 49.07
N GLN A 420 -13.19 -16.22 49.79
CA GLN A 420 -13.24 -16.20 51.25
C GLN A 420 -14.21 -15.10 51.71
N ALA A 421 -15.33 -15.48 52.33
CA ALA A 421 -16.28 -14.57 52.96
C ALA A 421 -15.90 -14.23 54.41
N ALA A 422 -16.57 -13.23 54.99
CA ALA A 422 -16.47 -12.91 56.41
C ALA A 422 -17.09 -14.02 57.27
N GLU A 423 -16.62 -14.14 58.51
CA GLU A 423 -17.19 -15.08 59.48
C GLU A 423 -18.69 -14.78 59.69
N GLY A 424 -19.53 -15.81 59.58
CA GLY A 424 -20.99 -15.68 59.66
C GLY A 424 -21.70 -15.23 58.38
N MET A 425 -20.96 -14.90 57.31
CA MET A 425 -21.50 -14.50 56.02
C MET A 425 -21.50 -15.66 55.01
N THR A 426 -22.42 -15.62 54.05
CA THR A 426 -22.47 -16.61 52.96
C THR A 426 -21.50 -16.22 51.84
N LEU A 427 -20.75 -17.19 51.32
CA LEU A 427 -19.88 -17.02 50.15
C LEU A 427 -20.72 -16.84 48.88
N LEU A 428 -20.41 -15.83 48.07
CA LEU A 428 -21.00 -15.63 46.75
C LEU A 428 -20.42 -16.66 45.77
N THR A 429 -21.24 -17.63 45.37
CA THR A 429 -20.81 -18.72 44.47
C THR A 429 -20.78 -18.31 43.00
N GLU A 430 -21.48 -17.23 42.63
CA GLU A 430 -21.46 -16.69 41.27
C GLU A 430 -20.34 -15.64 41.12
N PRO A 431 -19.69 -15.55 39.94
CA PRO A 431 -18.72 -14.50 39.69
C PRO A 431 -19.31 -13.10 39.81
N LEU A 432 -18.60 -12.21 40.51
CA LEU A 432 -18.95 -10.79 40.61
C LEU A 432 -18.71 -10.03 39.31
N PHE A 433 -17.73 -10.49 38.53
CA PHE A 433 -17.41 -9.97 37.22
C PHE A 433 -17.17 -11.12 36.27
N LEU A 434 -17.70 -11.00 35.06
CA LEU A 434 -17.33 -11.82 33.92
C LEU A 434 -17.45 -10.95 32.67
N GLY A 435 -16.32 -10.54 32.08
CA GLY A 435 -16.34 -9.64 30.94
C GLY A 435 -14.95 -9.31 30.43
N THR A 436 -14.89 -8.49 29.37
CA THR A 436 -13.64 -7.95 28.83
C THR A 436 -13.46 -6.51 29.27
N LEU A 437 -12.22 -6.04 29.27
CA LEU A 437 -11.90 -4.62 29.38
C LEU A 437 -11.53 -4.10 28.00
N ASP A 438 -12.00 -2.91 27.65
CA ASP A 438 -11.64 -2.21 26.42
C ASP A 438 -11.42 -0.73 26.70
N ALA A 439 -11.07 0.06 25.69
CA ALA A 439 -10.81 1.48 25.83
C ALA A 439 -11.99 2.28 26.44
N GLY A 440 -13.23 1.90 26.16
CA GLY A 440 -14.43 2.57 26.68
C GLY A 440 -14.82 2.10 28.09
N SER A 441 -14.47 0.88 28.46
CA SER A 441 -14.84 0.22 29.73
C SER A 441 -13.62 -0.35 30.44
N HIS A 442 -12.53 0.43 30.51
CA HIS A 442 -11.27 -0.02 31.10
C HIS A 442 -11.26 0.10 32.63
N ASP A 443 -12.10 0.94 33.24
CA ASP A 443 -12.22 1.07 34.70
C ASP A 443 -13.58 0.58 35.19
N ILE A 444 -13.60 -0.59 35.81
CA ILE A 444 -14.80 -1.25 36.30
C ILE A 444 -14.80 -1.21 37.83
N THR A 445 -15.87 -0.67 38.41
CA THR A 445 -16.10 -0.74 39.86
C THR A 445 -17.37 -1.52 40.15
N ILE A 446 -17.26 -2.55 40.98
CA ILE A 446 -18.35 -3.44 41.39
C ILE A 446 -18.54 -3.32 42.89
N THR A 447 -19.79 -3.21 43.35
CA THR A 447 -20.14 -3.25 44.77
C THR A 447 -20.85 -4.57 45.06
N ALA A 448 -20.28 -5.37 45.95
CA ALA A 448 -20.79 -6.69 46.34
C ALA A 448 -21.24 -6.72 47.80
N CYS A 449 -22.50 -7.06 48.04
CA CYS A 449 -23.11 -7.16 49.37
C CYS A 449 -23.15 -8.63 49.84
N ASN A 450 -22.75 -8.91 51.09
CA ASN A 450 -22.93 -10.22 51.72
C ASN A 450 -24.01 -10.09 52.78
N ASN A 451 -24.97 -11.00 52.73
CA ASN A 451 -25.96 -11.13 53.79
C ASN A 451 -25.47 -12.15 54.81
N ALA A 452 -25.78 -11.90 56.08
CA ALA A 452 -25.66 -12.90 57.13
C ALA A 452 -26.45 -14.14 56.68
N GLY A 453 -25.82 -15.31 56.78
CA GLY A 453 -26.48 -16.57 56.39
C GLY A 453 -27.85 -16.67 57.04
N PHE A 454 -28.86 -17.08 56.28
CA PHE A 454 -30.19 -17.30 56.82
C PHE A 454 -30.12 -18.44 57.85
N ALA A 455 -29.99 -18.08 59.13
CA ALA A 455 -30.16 -19.02 60.21
C ALA A 455 -31.64 -19.38 60.26
N LEU A 456 -32.02 -20.51 59.66
CA LEU A 456 -33.29 -21.15 59.97
C LEU A 456 -33.34 -21.27 61.50
N PRO A 457 -34.33 -20.70 62.20
CA PRO A 457 -34.50 -21.05 63.59
C PRO A 457 -34.71 -22.56 63.62
N PHE A 458 -33.91 -23.27 64.41
CA PHE A 458 -34.22 -24.64 64.80
C PHE A 458 -35.51 -24.61 65.64
N THR A 459 -36.66 -24.42 64.99
CA THR A 459 -37.95 -24.82 65.54
C THR A 459 -38.10 -26.30 65.24
N GLY A 460 -37.32 -27.12 65.96
CA GLY A 460 -37.59 -28.54 66.14
C GLY A 460 -38.88 -28.71 66.92
N GLY A 461 -40.02 -28.40 66.28
CA GLY A 461 -41.34 -28.69 66.79
C GLY A 461 -41.59 -30.19 66.73
N ALA A 462 -41.84 -30.79 67.90
CA ALA A 462 -42.25 -32.18 68.06
C ALA A 462 -43.65 -32.41 67.43
N GLY A 463 -43.72 -32.48 66.09
CA GLY A 463 -44.98 -32.51 65.34
C GLY A 463 -45.05 -33.53 64.20
N PHE A 464 -44.11 -34.47 64.09
CA PHE A 464 -44.06 -35.44 62.97
C PHE A 464 -44.19 -36.92 63.37
N THR A 465 -44.49 -37.24 64.63
CA THR A 465 -44.73 -38.63 65.07
C THR A 465 -46.20 -39.04 65.09
N THR A 466 -47.15 -38.10 65.10
CA THR A 466 -48.59 -38.41 65.14
C THR A 466 -49.18 -38.82 63.79
N TYR A 467 -48.67 -38.28 62.68
CA TYR A 467 -49.18 -38.62 61.33
C TYR A 467 -48.74 -40.01 60.84
N ILE A 468 -47.56 -40.48 61.25
CA ILE A 468 -47.05 -41.81 60.86
C ILE A 468 -47.78 -42.93 61.63
N LEU A 469 -48.19 -42.68 62.89
CA LEU A 469 -49.00 -43.61 63.68
C LEU A 469 -50.45 -43.72 63.17
N PHE A 470 -51.06 -42.63 62.70
CA PHE A 470 -52.40 -42.67 62.08
C PHE A 470 -52.40 -43.36 60.71
N ALA A 471 -51.36 -43.19 59.91
CA ALA A 471 -51.21 -43.89 58.62
C ALA A 471 -51.00 -45.40 58.79
N ALA A 472 -50.25 -45.82 59.82
CA ALA A 472 -50.05 -47.24 60.14
C ALA A 472 -51.33 -47.91 60.68
N LEU A 473 -52.16 -47.20 61.44
CA LEU A 473 -53.46 -47.70 61.93
C LEU A 473 -54.51 -47.84 60.80
N MET A 474 -54.49 -46.95 59.82
CA MET A 474 -55.39 -47.01 58.64
C MET A 474 -55.01 -48.15 57.67
N LEU A 475 -53.71 -48.47 57.53
CA LEU A 475 -53.24 -49.62 56.75
C LEU A 475 -53.48 -50.97 57.44
N GLY A 476 -53.50 -51.02 58.77
CA GLY A 476 -53.83 -52.22 59.55
C GLY A 476 -55.30 -52.64 59.51
N MET A 477 -56.24 -51.69 59.43
CA MET A 477 -57.67 -51.99 59.32
C MET A 477 -58.10 -52.43 57.90
N GLY A 478 -57.41 -51.99 56.85
CA GLY A 478 -57.69 -52.39 55.46
C GLY A 478 -57.35 -53.85 55.13
N VAL A 479 -56.38 -54.44 55.82
CA VAL A 479 -55.97 -55.85 55.61
C VAL A 479 -56.85 -56.83 56.42
N TYR A 480 -57.50 -56.37 57.49
CA TYR A 480 -58.43 -57.19 58.30
C TYR A 480 -59.81 -57.35 57.64
N PHE A 481 -60.28 -56.39 56.83
CA PHE A 481 -61.58 -56.43 56.16
C PHE A 481 -61.59 -57.13 54.79
N CYS A 482 -60.43 -57.32 54.14
CA CYS A 482 -60.35 -58.00 52.84
C CYS A 482 -60.15 -59.54 52.91
N LYS A 483 -60.14 -60.15 54.10
CA LYS A 483 -59.96 -61.61 54.26
C LYS A 483 -61.21 -62.37 54.71
N LYS A 484 -62.39 -61.73 54.80
CA LYS A 484 -63.62 -62.40 55.27
C LYS A 484 -64.88 -62.03 54.48
N SER A 485 -64.82 -62.19 53.17
CA SER A 485 -65.99 -62.17 52.27
C SER A 485 -65.50 -62.55 50.87
N THR A 486 -65.34 -63.83 50.51
CA THR A 486 -66.43 -64.61 49.91
C THR A 486 -65.94 -66.03 49.63
N THR A 487 -66.62 -67.03 50.20
CA THR A 487 -67.01 -68.26 49.50
C THR A 487 -67.96 -69.05 50.40
N LYS A 488 -69.25 -68.99 50.08
CA LYS A 488 -70.26 -70.01 50.42
C LYS A 488 -70.64 -70.68 49.10
N LYS A 489 -70.75 -72.00 49.15
CA LYS A 489 -70.93 -73.00 48.09
C LYS A 489 -72.38 -73.12 47.57
N GLU A 490 -72.47 -73.71 46.36
CA GLU A 490 -73.54 -74.58 45.82
C GLU A 490 -74.88 -73.88 45.49
N ASN A 491 -75.53 -74.05 44.34
CA ASN A 491 -75.55 -75.10 43.31
C ASN A 491 -75.49 -74.55 41.88
#